data_AF-A0A1H8S9X9-F1
#
_entry.id   AF-A0A1H8S9X9-F1
#
_cell.length_a   1.000
_cell.length_b   1.000
_cell.length_c   1.000
_cell.angle_alpha   90.00
_cell.angle_beta   90.00
_cell.angle_gamma   90.00
#
_symmetry.space_group_name_H-M   'P 1'
#
loop_
_entity.id
_entity.type
_entity.pdbx_description
1 polymer ?
#
loop_
_entity_poly.entity_id
_entity_poly.type
_entity_poly.pdbx_seq_one_letter_code
_entity_poly.pdbx_strand_id
1 'polypeptide(L)'
;MDRNTAARRDRSTPLVDSFERYLRDKGKGRRGNSGNYRRNAARELERFAEWTVGNRGGDDWSGIVTDAVDRDPTFEDLAECVFRRYARHLTSDRGLKENTIQTYYNYISAWCGWCVNEGYLDAHLAQRSSAMAPLPDDDGRKPGDQQVWTSEQRHGLTRHVDERAQDALETYTTLPEDAGRLDTQRARYEALKATRDRALVYVLAYTAVRVGELLRDPNDTRRRGVRWSEVSFADEGMDVYRKKQQ
;
A
#
# COMPACT_ATOMS: atom_id res chain seq x y z
N MET A 1 6.11 35.89 3.23
CA MET A 1 4.78 35.34 2.93
C MET A 1 4.53 35.60 1.46
N ASP A 2 4.75 34.62 0.59
CA ASP A 2 4.25 34.65 -0.79
C ASP A 2 3.64 33.29 -1.04
N ARG A 3 2.30 33.21 -0.94
CA ARG A 3 1.57 32.02 -1.38
C ARG A 3 1.59 32.06 -2.91
N ASN A 4 2.42 31.18 -3.45
CA ASN A 4 2.47 30.83 -4.87
C ASN A 4 1.05 30.60 -5.39
N THR A 5 0.49 31.61 -6.07
CA THR A 5 -0.79 31.47 -6.76
C THR A 5 -0.46 30.73 -8.03
N ALA A 6 -0.61 29.40 -8.04
CA ALA A 6 -0.42 28.61 -9.25
C ALA A 6 -1.28 29.25 -10.35
N ALA A 7 -0.64 29.66 -11.45
CA ALA A 7 -1.36 30.21 -12.59
C ALA A 7 -2.43 29.21 -13.02
N ARG A 8 -3.67 29.69 -13.21
CA ARG A 8 -4.80 28.86 -13.63
C ARG A 8 -4.41 28.09 -14.89
N ARG A 9 -4.47 26.77 -14.81
CA ARG A 9 -4.17 25.89 -15.95
C ARG A 9 -5.40 25.71 -16.81
N ASP A 10 -5.16 25.34 -18.06
CA ASP A 10 -6.22 25.12 -19.03
C ASP A 10 -7.09 23.93 -18.63
N ARG A 11 -8.41 24.15 -18.55
CA ARG A 11 -9.37 23.11 -18.16
C ARG A 11 -9.66 22.14 -19.30
N SER A 12 -9.34 22.49 -20.55
CA SER A 12 -9.42 21.55 -21.68
C SER A 12 -8.27 20.53 -21.68
N THR A 13 -7.36 20.58 -20.71
CA THR A 13 -6.30 19.57 -20.57
C THR A 13 -6.93 18.19 -20.29
N PRO A 14 -6.52 17.13 -21.00
CA PRO A 14 -6.91 15.76 -20.69
C PRO A 14 -6.55 15.35 -19.26
N LEU A 15 -7.40 14.56 -18.61
CA LEU A 15 -7.15 14.12 -17.22
C LEU A 15 -5.84 13.35 -17.08
N VAL A 16 -5.57 12.46 -18.05
CA VAL A 16 -4.42 11.56 -18.08
C VAL A 16 -3.07 12.30 -18.11
N ASP A 17 -3.04 13.48 -18.72
CA ASP A 17 -1.82 14.31 -18.82
C ASP A 17 -1.34 14.81 -17.45
N SER A 18 -2.23 14.83 -16.46
CA SER A 18 -1.92 15.24 -15.09
C SER A 18 -1.38 14.10 -14.22
N PHE A 19 -1.64 12.84 -14.57
CA PHE A 19 -1.37 11.70 -13.69
C PHE A 19 0.11 11.52 -13.39
N GLU A 20 0.96 11.55 -14.42
CA GLU A 20 2.39 11.36 -14.21
C GLU A 20 3.01 12.49 -13.38
N ARG A 21 2.53 13.73 -13.54
CA ARG A 21 2.97 14.87 -12.71
C ARG A 21 2.56 14.66 -11.25
N TYR A 22 1.30 14.33 -11.00
CA TYR A 22 0.82 14.00 -9.66
C TYR A 22 1.60 12.86 -9.01
N LEU A 23 1.79 11.77 -9.73
CA LEU A 23 2.49 10.59 -9.24
C LEU A 23 3.97 10.87 -8.95
N ARG A 24 4.59 11.80 -9.69
CA ARG A 24 5.96 12.25 -9.45
C ARG A 24 6.07 13.05 -8.16
N ASP A 25 5.14 13.97 -7.93
CA ASP A 25 5.12 14.79 -6.72
C ASP A 25 4.83 13.99 -5.45
N LYS A 26 3.98 12.97 -5.56
CA LYS A 26 3.66 12.07 -4.43
C LYS A 26 4.61 10.89 -4.27
N GLY A 27 5.41 10.61 -5.29
CA GLY A 27 6.32 9.48 -5.31
C GLY A 27 7.54 9.68 -4.41
N LYS A 28 8.21 8.58 -4.06
CA LYS A 28 9.44 8.60 -3.26
C LYS A 28 10.67 8.36 -4.14
N GLY A 29 11.85 8.62 -3.56
CA GLY A 29 13.13 8.40 -4.21
C GLY A 29 13.51 9.48 -5.23
N ARG A 30 14.64 9.29 -5.91
CA ARG A 30 15.13 10.25 -6.92
C ARG A 30 14.09 10.38 -8.03
N ARG A 31 13.66 11.62 -8.30
CA ARG A 31 12.60 11.95 -9.28
C ARG A 31 11.20 11.37 -8.97
N GLY A 32 10.92 10.90 -7.75
CA GLY A 32 9.56 10.49 -7.38
C GLY A 32 9.04 9.22 -8.09
N ASN A 33 9.94 8.33 -8.52
CA ASN A 33 9.55 7.15 -9.32
C ASN A 33 9.26 5.89 -8.50
N SER A 34 9.37 5.92 -7.16
CA SER A 34 9.21 4.71 -6.34
C SER A 34 8.18 4.85 -5.21
N GLY A 35 7.83 3.71 -4.61
CA GLY A 35 6.99 3.62 -3.42
C GLY A 35 5.61 3.01 -3.66
N ASN A 36 5.11 2.28 -2.66
CA ASN A 36 3.82 1.59 -2.73
C ASN A 36 2.65 2.53 -2.98
N TYR A 37 2.68 3.73 -2.40
CA TYR A 37 1.64 4.74 -2.64
C TYR A 37 1.54 5.09 -4.12
N ARG A 38 2.66 5.44 -4.76
CA ARG A 38 2.70 5.79 -6.20
C ARG A 38 2.12 4.67 -7.05
N ARG A 39 2.55 3.42 -6.83
CA ARG A 39 2.07 2.26 -7.62
C ARG A 39 0.57 2.04 -7.48
N ASN A 40 0.06 2.07 -6.25
CA ASN A 40 -1.35 1.87 -5.99
C ASN A 40 -2.19 3.03 -6.57
N ALA A 41 -1.73 4.27 -6.36
CA ALA A 41 -2.39 5.45 -6.91
C ALA A 41 -2.41 5.43 -8.44
N ALA A 42 -1.30 5.05 -9.10
CA ALA A 42 -1.21 4.95 -10.55
C ALA A 42 -2.26 3.98 -11.11
N ARG A 43 -2.33 2.79 -10.52
CA ARG A 43 -3.32 1.78 -10.92
C ARG A 43 -4.74 2.33 -10.78
N GLU A 44 -5.10 2.93 -9.65
CA GLU A 44 -6.47 3.43 -9.48
C GLU A 44 -6.76 4.67 -10.36
N LEU A 45 -5.77 5.50 -10.68
CA LEU A 45 -5.92 6.60 -11.64
C LEU A 45 -6.18 6.09 -13.06
N GLU A 46 -5.44 5.07 -13.50
CA GLU A 46 -5.71 4.36 -14.77
C GLU A 46 -7.13 3.77 -14.75
N ARG A 47 -7.54 3.14 -13.64
CA ARG A 47 -8.90 2.62 -13.51
C ARG A 47 -9.96 3.70 -13.63
N PHE A 48 -9.71 4.85 -13.02
CA PHE A 48 -10.60 5.99 -13.09
C PHE A 48 -10.67 6.54 -14.51
N ALA A 49 -9.55 6.68 -15.22
CA ALA A 49 -9.54 7.11 -16.63
C ALA A 49 -10.32 6.15 -17.53
N GLU A 50 -10.07 4.84 -17.44
CA GLU A 50 -10.84 3.81 -18.15
C GLU A 50 -12.34 3.92 -17.84
N TRP A 51 -12.69 4.14 -16.57
CA TRP A 51 -14.08 4.35 -16.18
C TRP A 51 -14.65 5.64 -16.78
N THR A 52 -13.90 6.73 -16.83
CA THR A 52 -14.41 8.00 -17.39
C THR A 52 -14.74 7.93 -18.88
N VAL A 53 -14.17 6.98 -19.61
CA VAL A 53 -14.46 6.73 -21.04
C VAL A 53 -15.41 5.56 -21.28
N GLY A 54 -16.04 5.01 -20.24
CA GLY A 54 -17.02 3.93 -20.36
C GLY A 54 -16.44 2.51 -20.28
N ASN A 55 -15.14 2.31 -20.49
CA ASN A 55 -14.49 0.98 -20.59
C ASN A 55 -14.52 0.11 -19.32
N ARG A 56 -15.02 0.63 -18.20
CA ARG A 56 -15.04 -0.03 -16.88
C ARG A 56 -16.39 0.04 -16.17
N GLY A 57 -17.40 0.65 -16.78
CA GLY A 57 -18.74 0.69 -16.18
C GLY A 57 -19.54 -0.58 -16.45
N GLY A 58 -20.76 -0.63 -15.90
CA GLY A 58 -21.76 -1.62 -16.33
C GLY A 58 -22.31 -1.26 -17.71
N ASP A 59 -23.15 -2.13 -18.26
CA ASP A 59 -23.69 -2.00 -19.64
C ASP A 59 -24.38 -0.65 -19.91
N ASP A 60 -24.91 0.01 -18.88
CA ASP A 60 -25.58 1.31 -18.97
C ASP A 60 -24.64 2.53 -18.85
N TRP A 61 -23.32 2.33 -18.83
CA TRP A 61 -22.34 3.40 -18.62
C TRP A 61 -21.45 3.63 -19.85
N SER A 62 -21.68 4.75 -20.53
CA SER A 62 -20.91 5.17 -21.70
C SER A 62 -19.75 6.14 -21.40
N GLY A 63 -19.53 6.50 -20.13
CA GLY A 63 -18.49 7.47 -19.74
C GLY A 63 -19.05 8.82 -19.31
N ILE A 64 -18.15 9.76 -18.99
CA ILE A 64 -18.52 11.10 -18.52
C ILE A 64 -18.70 12.11 -19.65
N VAL A 65 -18.12 11.81 -20.81
CA VAL A 65 -18.30 12.57 -22.06
C VAL A 65 -19.37 11.83 -22.87
N THR A 66 -20.28 12.56 -23.50
CA THR A 66 -21.31 11.97 -24.36
C THR A 66 -20.69 11.44 -25.66
N ASP A 67 -21.16 10.30 -26.15
CA ASP A 67 -20.70 9.64 -27.40
C ASP A 67 -20.68 10.55 -28.64
N ALA A 68 -21.44 11.65 -28.62
CA ALA A 68 -21.45 12.66 -29.67
C ALA A 68 -20.16 13.50 -29.77
N VAL A 69 -19.27 13.41 -28.77
CA VAL A 69 -18.02 14.18 -28.69
C VAL A 69 -16.84 13.22 -28.69
N ASP A 70 -16.15 13.12 -29.83
CA ASP A 70 -14.96 12.27 -30.01
C ASP A 70 -13.71 12.95 -29.42
N ARG A 71 -13.60 12.95 -28.09
CA ARG A 71 -12.41 13.41 -27.36
C ARG A 71 -12.25 12.71 -26.01
N ASP A 72 -11.01 12.73 -25.51
CA ASP A 72 -10.73 12.31 -24.14
C ASP A 72 -11.40 13.23 -23.10
N PRO A 73 -11.76 12.70 -21.93
CA PRO A 73 -12.24 13.51 -20.82
C PRO A 73 -11.20 14.52 -20.32
N THR A 74 -11.67 15.72 -20.01
CA THR A 74 -10.87 16.87 -19.58
C THR A 74 -11.31 17.37 -18.19
N PHE A 75 -10.62 18.37 -17.64
CA PHE A 75 -11.01 19.00 -16.37
C PHE A 75 -12.32 19.82 -16.46
N GLU A 76 -12.82 20.12 -17.67
CA GLU A 76 -14.14 20.74 -17.86
C GLU A 76 -15.28 19.75 -17.57
N ASP A 77 -15.06 18.47 -17.85
CA ASP A 77 -16.06 17.40 -17.64
C ASP A 77 -16.16 16.97 -16.18
N LEU A 78 -15.19 17.36 -15.34
CA LEU A 78 -15.20 17.04 -13.93
C LEU A 78 -16.17 17.92 -13.15
N ALA A 79 -17.15 17.25 -12.56
CA ALA A 79 -18.08 17.82 -11.61
C ALA A 79 -18.21 16.93 -10.37
N GLU A 80 -18.77 17.48 -9.30
CA GLU A 80 -19.09 16.75 -8.08
C GLU A 80 -19.92 15.48 -8.34
N CYS A 81 -20.85 15.53 -9.30
CA CYS A 81 -21.66 14.38 -9.69
C CYS A 81 -20.85 13.22 -10.29
N VAL A 82 -19.72 13.51 -10.96
CA VAL A 82 -18.80 12.50 -11.50
C VAL A 82 -18.16 11.73 -10.35
N PHE A 83 -17.63 12.43 -9.35
CA PHE A 83 -17.06 11.79 -8.15
C PHE A 83 -18.10 11.00 -7.36
N ARG A 84 -19.33 11.52 -7.24
CA ARG A 84 -20.45 10.78 -6.64
C ARG A 84 -20.76 9.49 -7.40
N ARG A 85 -20.76 9.53 -8.74
CA ARG A 85 -21.04 8.36 -9.56
C ARG A 85 -19.89 7.35 -9.50
N TYR A 86 -18.64 7.82 -9.46
CA TYR A 86 -17.49 6.94 -9.25
C TYR A 86 -17.52 6.25 -7.88
N ALA A 87 -17.89 6.97 -6.81
CA ALA A 87 -18.12 6.36 -5.50
C ALA A 87 -19.17 5.24 -5.57
N ARG A 88 -20.31 5.47 -6.25
CA ARG A 88 -21.32 4.43 -6.48
C ARG A 88 -20.81 3.25 -7.28
N HIS A 89 -19.99 3.49 -8.30
CA HIS A 89 -19.37 2.45 -9.10
C HIS A 89 -18.50 1.55 -8.22
N LEU A 90 -17.63 2.12 -7.38
CA LEU A 90 -16.82 1.36 -6.43
C LEU A 90 -17.68 0.57 -5.44
N THR A 91 -18.74 1.18 -4.90
CA THR A 91 -19.65 0.52 -3.93
C THR A 91 -20.49 -0.60 -4.58
N SER A 92 -20.76 -0.51 -5.88
CA SER A 92 -21.54 -1.52 -6.62
C SER A 92 -20.73 -2.77 -6.98
N ASP A 93 -19.39 -2.69 -6.91
CA ASP A 93 -18.52 -3.84 -7.11
C ASP A 93 -18.57 -4.79 -5.90
N ARG A 94 -19.31 -5.88 -6.06
CA ARG A 94 -19.48 -6.93 -5.03
C ARG A 94 -18.17 -7.64 -4.66
N GLY A 95 -17.10 -7.46 -5.43
CA GLY A 95 -15.77 -8.00 -5.14
C GLY A 95 -14.94 -7.14 -4.19
N LEU A 96 -15.34 -5.89 -3.92
CA LEU A 96 -14.57 -4.97 -3.09
C LEU A 96 -15.03 -4.96 -1.62
N LYS A 97 -14.07 -4.99 -0.70
CA LYS A 97 -14.31 -4.70 0.72
C LYS A 97 -14.47 -3.20 0.94
N GLU A 98 -15.20 -2.82 1.97
CA GLU A 98 -15.46 -1.41 2.32
C GLU A 98 -14.19 -0.56 2.44
N ASN A 99 -13.19 -1.04 3.19
CA ASN A 99 -11.90 -0.35 3.32
C ASN A 99 -11.15 -0.21 1.97
N THR A 100 -11.33 -1.17 1.06
CA THR A 100 -10.76 -1.09 -0.29
C THR A 100 -11.45 0.01 -1.09
N ILE A 101 -12.78 0.11 -1.02
CA ILE A 101 -13.58 1.17 -1.66
C ILE A 101 -13.08 2.54 -1.18
N GLN A 102 -12.97 2.73 0.14
CA GLN A 102 -12.46 3.98 0.71
C GLN A 102 -11.03 4.26 0.26
N THR A 103 -10.16 3.25 0.26
CA THR A 103 -8.76 3.39 -0.17
C THR A 103 -8.68 3.83 -1.64
N TYR A 104 -9.47 3.23 -2.53
CA TYR A 104 -9.48 3.57 -3.96
C TYR A 104 -10.02 4.98 -4.19
N TYR A 105 -11.14 5.33 -3.54
CA TYR A 105 -11.67 6.68 -3.59
C TYR A 105 -10.67 7.71 -3.07
N ASN A 106 -9.95 7.40 -1.99
CA ASN A 106 -8.94 8.28 -1.41
C ASN A 106 -7.78 8.59 -2.36
N TYR A 107 -7.38 7.66 -3.25
CA TYR A 107 -6.37 7.97 -4.27
C TYR A 107 -6.88 9.02 -5.27
N ILE A 108 -8.14 8.88 -5.71
CA ILE A 108 -8.78 9.84 -6.63
C ILE A 108 -9.03 11.18 -5.95
N SER A 109 -9.46 11.15 -4.69
CA SER A 109 -9.64 12.35 -3.86
C SER A 109 -8.30 13.10 -3.68
N ALA A 110 -7.21 12.38 -3.36
CA ALA A 110 -5.89 12.98 -3.23
C ALA A 110 -5.35 13.60 -4.54
N TRP A 111 -5.64 12.99 -5.69
CA TRP A 111 -5.35 13.57 -6.99
C TRP A 111 -6.20 14.82 -7.24
N CYS A 112 -7.50 14.80 -6.96
CA CYS A 112 -8.39 15.96 -7.08
C CYS A 112 -7.88 17.15 -6.24
N GLY A 113 -7.47 16.91 -4.99
CA GLY A 113 -6.87 17.95 -4.14
C GLY A 113 -5.54 18.48 -4.66
N TRP A 114 -4.71 17.63 -5.27
CA TRP A 114 -3.49 18.09 -5.95
C TRP A 114 -3.82 18.94 -7.19
N CYS A 115 -4.83 18.56 -7.98
CA CYS A 115 -5.28 19.34 -9.14
C CYS A 115 -5.76 20.74 -8.75
N VAL A 116 -6.33 20.93 -7.55
CA VAL A 116 -6.66 22.26 -7.02
C VAL A 116 -5.40 23.08 -6.75
N ASN A 117 -4.41 22.51 -6.06
CA ASN A 117 -3.17 23.21 -5.76
C ASN A 117 -2.38 23.60 -7.02
N GLU A 118 -2.49 22.78 -8.06
CA GLU A 118 -1.83 22.98 -9.35
C GLU A 118 -2.60 23.88 -10.32
N GLY A 119 -3.79 24.34 -9.93
CA GLY A 119 -4.61 25.27 -10.72
C GLY A 119 -5.43 24.64 -11.84
N TYR A 120 -5.61 23.32 -11.88
CA TYR A 120 -6.50 22.64 -12.83
C TYR A 120 -7.98 22.70 -12.41
N LEU A 121 -8.25 22.71 -11.10
CA LEU A 121 -9.59 22.77 -10.53
C LEU A 121 -9.71 23.93 -9.54
N ASP A 122 -10.86 24.60 -9.52
CA ASP A 122 -11.11 25.72 -8.60
C ASP A 122 -11.48 25.25 -7.16
N ALA A 123 -11.90 23.99 -7.01
CA ALA A 123 -12.34 23.43 -5.73
C ALA A 123 -12.14 21.92 -5.65
N HIS A 124 -12.03 21.39 -4.42
CA HIS A 124 -11.85 19.96 -4.16
C HIS A 124 -13.18 19.20 -4.31
N LEU A 125 -13.60 18.94 -5.55
CA LEU A 125 -14.89 18.31 -5.88
C LEU A 125 -15.09 16.94 -5.21
N ALA A 126 -14.04 16.12 -5.11
CA ALA A 126 -14.09 14.78 -4.52
C ALA A 126 -14.29 14.75 -2.99
N GLN A 127 -14.10 15.87 -2.29
CA GLN A 127 -14.25 15.94 -0.82
C GLN A 127 -15.60 16.53 -0.42
N ARG A 128 -16.48 16.85 -1.38
CA ARG A 128 -17.81 17.38 -1.09
C ARG A 128 -18.69 16.28 -0.52
N SER A 129 -19.55 16.61 0.45
CA SER A 129 -20.36 15.65 1.20
C SER A 129 -21.22 14.76 0.31
N SER A 130 -21.81 15.32 -0.75
CA SER A 130 -22.59 14.62 -1.76
C SER A 130 -21.76 13.65 -2.61
N ALA A 131 -20.50 13.96 -2.88
CA ALA A 131 -19.58 13.10 -3.61
C ALA A 131 -19.18 11.88 -2.78
N MET A 132 -19.00 12.06 -1.47
CA MET A 132 -18.65 11.01 -0.52
C MET A 132 -19.86 10.20 -0.02
N ALA A 133 -21.08 10.72 -0.15
CA ALA A 133 -22.30 10.09 0.37
C ALA A 133 -22.51 8.60 -0.01
N PRO A 134 -22.06 8.08 -1.17
CA PRO A 134 -22.20 6.66 -1.51
C PRO A 134 -21.13 5.73 -0.90
N LEU A 135 -20.10 6.29 -0.27
CA LEU A 135 -19.01 5.51 0.31
C LEU A 135 -19.48 4.81 1.59
N PRO A 136 -18.97 3.60 1.88
CA PRO A 136 -19.24 2.94 3.15
C PRO A 136 -18.66 3.76 4.31
N ASP A 137 -19.30 3.66 5.47
CA ASP A 137 -18.84 4.33 6.69
C ASP A 137 -17.40 3.90 7.04
N ASP A 138 -16.63 4.86 7.56
CA ASP A 138 -15.33 4.57 8.15
C ASP A 138 -15.56 3.68 9.38
N ASP A 139 -14.98 2.47 9.37
CA ASP A 139 -15.08 1.53 10.50
C ASP A 139 -14.30 2.03 11.73
N GLY A 140 -13.68 3.21 11.62
CA GLY A 140 -12.98 3.93 12.68
C GLY A 140 -11.69 3.24 13.10
N ARG A 141 -11.32 2.12 12.45
CA ARG A 141 -10.13 1.37 12.79
C ARG A 141 -8.91 2.15 12.36
N LYS A 142 -8.11 2.53 13.34
CA LYS A 142 -6.80 3.13 13.08
C LYS A 142 -5.81 2.01 12.79
N PRO A 143 -4.79 2.25 11.95
CA PRO A 143 -3.74 1.26 11.69
C PRO A 143 -3.01 0.75 12.96
N GLY A 144 -3.11 1.47 14.08
CA GLY A 144 -2.58 1.05 15.38
C GLY A 144 -3.43 -0.01 16.09
N ASP A 145 -4.70 -0.15 15.73
CA ASP A 145 -5.66 -1.02 16.41
C ASP A 145 -5.55 -2.48 15.92
N GLN A 146 -4.80 -2.74 14.85
CA GLN A 146 -4.73 -4.04 14.17
C GLN A 146 -3.62 -4.99 14.67
N GLN A 147 -2.74 -4.52 15.56
CA GLN A 147 -1.52 -5.24 15.95
C GLN A 147 -1.40 -5.33 17.48
N VAL A 148 -2.31 -6.05 18.12
CA VAL A 148 -2.14 -6.42 19.54
C VAL A 148 -2.39 -7.91 19.68
N TRP A 149 -1.33 -8.71 19.60
CA TRP A 149 -1.39 -10.08 20.10
C TRP A 149 -1.65 -10.04 21.60
N THR A 150 -2.68 -10.76 22.05
CA THR A 150 -2.86 -10.97 23.49
C THR A 150 -1.63 -11.69 24.05
N SER A 151 -1.42 -11.60 25.37
CA SER A 151 -0.31 -12.33 26.01
C SER A 151 -0.42 -13.84 25.77
N GLU A 152 -1.63 -14.38 25.73
CA GLU A 152 -1.89 -15.78 25.39
C GLU A 152 -1.52 -16.12 23.94
N GLN A 153 -1.95 -15.30 22.97
CA GLN A 153 -1.59 -15.47 21.56
C GLN A 153 -0.08 -15.39 21.35
N ARG A 154 0.58 -14.42 21.99
CA ARG A 154 2.02 -14.25 21.93
C ARG A 154 2.73 -15.48 22.50
N HIS A 155 2.30 -15.95 23.67
CA HIS A 155 2.89 -17.14 24.30
C HIS A 155 2.68 -18.41 23.48
N GLY A 156 1.49 -18.61 22.92
CA GLY A 156 1.19 -19.74 22.03
C GLY A 156 2.06 -19.73 20.76
N LEU A 157 2.23 -18.56 20.14
CA LEU A 157 3.09 -18.39 18.97
C LEU A 157 4.56 -18.67 19.29
N THR A 158 5.09 -18.11 20.39
CA THR A 158 6.50 -18.32 20.78
C THR A 158 6.77 -19.78 21.14
N ARG A 159 5.86 -20.43 21.87
CA ARG A 159 5.97 -21.85 22.22
C ARG A 159 6.01 -22.73 20.98
N HIS A 160 5.10 -22.48 20.04
CA HIS A 160 5.04 -23.25 18.79
C HIS A 160 6.35 -23.15 17.99
N VAL A 161 6.94 -21.95 17.88
CA VAL A 161 8.22 -21.82 17.15
C VAL A 161 9.42 -22.36 17.93
N ASP A 162 9.37 -22.37 19.26
CA ASP A 162 10.38 -23.04 20.09
C ASP A 162 10.35 -24.55 19.84
N GLU A 163 9.18 -25.19 19.94
CA GLU A 163 8.97 -26.61 19.65
C GLU A 163 9.46 -26.96 18.24
N ARG A 164 9.03 -26.19 17.23
CA ARG A 164 9.41 -26.42 15.83
C ARG A 164 10.91 -26.29 15.58
N ALA A 165 11.58 -25.36 16.24
CA ALA A 165 13.04 -25.20 16.12
C ALA A 165 13.78 -26.32 16.83
N GLN A 166 13.31 -26.73 18.01
CA GLN A 166 13.88 -27.83 18.78
C GLN A 166 13.77 -29.14 18.02
N ASP A 167 12.59 -29.49 17.52
CA ASP A 167 12.36 -30.73 16.74
C ASP A 167 13.28 -30.80 15.50
N ALA A 168 13.43 -29.67 14.80
CA ALA A 168 14.26 -29.61 13.60
C ALA A 168 15.76 -29.72 13.92
N LEU A 169 16.20 -29.12 15.04
CA LEU A 169 17.58 -29.24 15.52
C LEU A 169 17.89 -30.65 16.02
N GLU A 170 16.97 -31.26 16.77
CA GLU A 170 17.11 -32.64 17.24
C GLU A 170 17.17 -33.59 16.04
N THR A 171 16.28 -33.45 15.07
CA THR A 171 16.31 -34.25 13.83
C THR A 171 17.66 -34.12 13.12
N TYR A 172 18.21 -32.90 13.00
CA TYR A 172 19.50 -32.70 12.33
C TYR A 172 20.69 -33.25 13.12
N THR A 173 20.69 -33.08 14.46
CA THR A 173 21.82 -33.45 15.32
C THR A 173 21.86 -34.93 15.68
N THR A 174 20.74 -35.63 15.54
CA THR A 174 20.62 -37.09 15.79
C THR A 174 20.68 -37.94 14.52
N LEU A 175 20.95 -37.33 13.35
CA LEU A 175 21.13 -38.09 12.12
C LEU A 175 22.29 -39.09 12.26
N PRO A 176 22.13 -40.32 11.74
CA PRO A 176 23.23 -41.28 11.65
C PRO A 176 24.42 -40.73 10.85
N GLU A 177 25.64 -41.13 11.21
CA GLU A 177 26.86 -40.70 10.50
C GLU A 177 26.88 -41.17 9.03
N ASP A 178 26.20 -42.29 8.73
CA ASP A 178 26.05 -42.86 7.39
C ASP A 178 24.82 -42.35 6.64
N ALA A 179 24.10 -41.36 7.19
CA ALA A 179 22.97 -40.75 6.52
C ALA A 179 23.35 -40.22 5.13
N GLY A 180 22.46 -40.43 4.16
CA GLY A 180 22.68 -39.98 2.79
C GLY A 180 22.91 -38.47 2.73
N ARG A 181 23.87 -38.03 1.91
CA ARG A 181 24.26 -36.61 1.78
C ARG A 181 23.08 -35.66 1.56
N LEU A 182 22.07 -36.10 0.80
CA LEU A 182 20.86 -35.32 0.53
C LEU A 182 19.99 -35.16 1.78
N ASP A 183 19.87 -36.19 2.60
CA ASP A 183 19.06 -36.17 3.82
C ASP A 183 19.71 -35.28 4.88
N THR A 184 21.04 -35.37 5.04
CA THR A 184 21.81 -34.45 5.89
C THR A 184 21.61 -32.98 5.47
N GLN A 185 21.64 -32.70 4.16
CA GLN A 185 21.44 -31.34 3.65
C GLN A 185 20.02 -30.84 3.90
N ARG A 186 19.00 -31.70 3.71
CA ARG A 186 17.60 -31.36 3.99
C ARG A 186 17.37 -31.07 5.47
N ALA A 187 17.85 -31.93 6.36
CA ALA A 187 17.71 -31.74 7.80
C ALA A 187 18.42 -30.45 8.26
N ARG A 188 19.63 -30.19 7.75
CA ARG A 188 20.35 -28.95 8.03
C ARG A 188 19.57 -27.71 7.58
N TYR A 189 19.00 -27.75 6.38
CA TYR A 189 18.21 -26.63 5.86
C TYR A 189 16.95 -26.38 6.69
N GLU A 190 16.22 -27.42 7.07
CA GLU A 190 15.03 -27.29 7.93
C GLU A 190 15.39 -26.76 9.32
N ALA A 191 16.49 -27.21 9.92
CA ALA A 191 16.98 -26.67 11.19
C ALA A 191 17.32 -25.17 11.09
N LEU A 192 18.00 -24.74 10.02
CA LEU A 192 18.32 -23.33 9.77
C LEU A 192 17.04 -22.50 9.57
N LYS A 193 16.10 -23.00 8.77
CA LYS A 193 14.82 -22.33 8.51
C LYS A 193 13.99 -22.18 9.78
N ALA A 194 13.84 -23.25 10.56
CA ALA A 194 13.06 -23.22 11.80
C ALA A 194 13.68 -22.26 12.83
N THR A 195 15.01 -22.27 12.98
CA THR A 195 15.73 -21.35 13.87
C THR A 195 15.58 -19.89 13.42
N ARG A 196 15.62 -19.63 12.11
CA ARG A 196 15.39 -18.30 11.54
C ARG A 196 13.95 -17.81 11.79
N ASP A 197 12.98 -18.68 11.54
CA ASP A 197 11.56 -18.35 11.70
C ASP A 197 11.23 -18.11 13.20
N ARG A 198 11.84 -18.88 14.10
CA ARG A 198 11.82 -18.64 15.55
C ARG A 198 12.34 -17.25 15.89
N ALA A 199 13.54 -16.90 15.43
CA ALA A 199 14.11 -15.58 15.68
C ALA A 199 13.20 -14.45 15.19
N LEU A 200 12.63 -14.59 13.98
CA LEU A 200 11.71 -13.60 13.41
C LEU A 200 10.45 -13.42 14.27
N VAL A 201 9.82 -14.51 14.73
CA VAL A 201 8.62 -14.46 15.57
C VAL A 201 8.91 -13.78 16.89
N TYR A 202 10.04 -14.10 17.54
CA TYR A 202 10.45 -13.45 18.78
C TYR A 202 10.67 -11.94 18.59
N VAL A 203 11.34 -11.52 17.53
CA VAL A 203 11.53 -10.10 17.24
C VAL A 203 10.17 -9.40 17.06
N LEU A 204 9.26 -9.96 16.25
CA LEU A 204 7.93 -9.37 16.03
C LEU A 204 7.10 -9.32 17.33
N ALA A 205 7.17 -10.38 18.15
CA ALA A 205 6.42 -10.51 19.39
C ALA A 205 6.79 -9.48 20.45
N TYR A 206 8.06 -9.07 20.51
CA TYR A 206 8.60 -8.29 21.62
C TYR A 206 9.09 -6.89 21.26
N THR A 207 9.24 -6.55 19.97
CA THR A 207 9.76 -5.24 19.55
C THR A 207 8.74 -4.37 18.82
N ALA A 208 7.55 -4.90 18.50
CA ALA A 208 6.49 -4.23 17.74
C ALA A 208 6.95 -3.62 16.39
N VAL A 209 8.10 -4.06 15.88
CA VAL A 209 8.62 -3.64 14.58
C VAL A 209 7.74 -4.16 13.47
N ARG A 210 7.65 -3.39 12.39
CA ARG A 210 6.93 -3.81 11.19
C ARG A 210 7.79 -4.78 10.40
N VAL A 211 7.16 -5.77 9.78
CA VAL A 211 7.84 -6.67 8.84
C VAL A 211 8.61 -5.90 7.75
N GLY A 212 8.05 -4.79 7.26
CA GLY A 212 8.71 -3.94 6.27
C GLY A 212 9.87 -3.08 6.79
N GLU A 213 10.16 -3.12 8.08
CA GLU A 213 11.35 -2.53 8.71
C GLU A 213 12.46 -3.61 8.84
N LEU A 214 12.08 -4.87 9.10
CA LEU A 214 12.99 -6.01 9.20
C LEU A 214 13.44 -6.58 7.86
N LEU A 215 12.49 -6.74 6.93
CA LEU A 215 12.73 -7.45 5.67
C LEU A 215 13.01 -6.48 4.52
N ARG A 216 13.79 -6.96 3.55
CA ARG A 216 14.06 -6.25 2.31
C ARG A 216 12.77 -6.10 1.51
N ASP A 217 12.48 -4.89 1.04
CA ASP A 217 11.43 -4.68 0.03
C ASP A 217 12.09 -4.76 -1.36
N PRO A 218 11.72 -5.72 -2.22
CA PRO A 218 12.27 -5.81 -3.57
C PRO A 218 11.93 -4.58 -4.43
N ASN A 219 10.90 -3.81 -4.05
CA ASN A 219 10.42 -2.65 -4.81
C ASN A 219 10.91 -1.30 -4.27
N ASP A 220 11.64 -1.28 -3.15
CA ASP A 220 12.21 -0.06 -2.59
C ASP A 220 13.67 -0.31 -2.18
N THR A 221 14.61 0.13 -3.01
CA THR A 221 16.05 -0.09 -2.80
C THR A 221 16.59 0.51 -1.50
N ARG A 222 15.88 1.47 -0.89
CA ARG A 222 16.23 2.04 0.41
C ARG A 222 15.88 1.09 1.56
N ARG A 223 14.92 0.19 1.36
CA ARG A 223 14.47 -0.80 2.35
C ARG A 223 15.23 -2.10 2.15
N ARG A 224 16.43 -2.14 2.70
CA ARG A 224 17.39 -3.25 2.52
C ARG A 224 17.15 -4.42 3.49
N GLY A 225 16.27 -4.24 4.47
CA GLY A 225 16.12 -5.10 5.64
C GLY A 225 17.26 -4.90 6.64
N VAL A 226 17.06 -5.39 7.86
CA VAL A 226 18.05 -5.31 8.95
C VAL A 226 19.28 -6.16 8.61
N ARG A 227 20.46 -5.63 8.93
CA ARG A 227 21.77 -6.27 8.76
C ARG A 227 22.38 -6.61 10.11
N TRP A 228 23.35 -7.52 10.11
CA TRP A 228 24.05 -7.91 11.32
C TRP A 228 24.78 -6.74 12.00
N SER A 229 25.28 -5.79 11.22
CA SER A 229 25.90 -4.56 11.72
C SER A 229 24.93 -3.61 12.41
N GLU A 230 23.62 -3.82 12.27
CA GLU A 230 22.55 -2.99 12.85
C GLU A 230 21.96 -3.65 14.11
N VAL A 231 22.50 -4.78 14.56
CA VAL A 231 22.12 -5.47 15.80
C VAL A 231 23.21 -5.28 16.84
N SER A 232 22.86 -4.69 17.98
CA SER A 232 23.77 -4.52 19.12
C SER A 232 23.32 -5.40 20.28
N PHE A 233 24.17 -6.38 20.62
CA PHE A 233 23.97 -7.19 21.83
C PHE A 233 24.35 -6.44 23.10
N ALA A 234 25.24 -5.44 23.00
CA ALA A 234 25.62 -4.61 24.14
C ALA A 234 24.51 -3.65 24.54
N ASP A 235 23.82 -3.08 23.54
CA ASP A 235 22.70 -2.15 23.74
C ASP A 235 21.33 -2.85 23.73
N GLU A 236 21.32 -4.18 23.64
CA GLU A 236 20.12 -5.05 23.57
C GLU A 236 19.08 -4.56 22.54
N GLY A 237 19.54 -4.11 21.37
CA GLY A 237 18.73 -3.37 20.42
C GLY A 237 19.08 -3.60 18.96
N MET A 238 18.27 -3.03 18.08
CA MET A 238 18.54 -2.98 16.65
C MET A 238 18.11 -1.65 16.03
N ASP A 239 18.88 -1.20 15.05
CA ASP A 239 18.56 -0.02 14.25
C ASP A 239 17.70 -0.39 13.05
N VAL A 240 16.53 0.24 12.95
CA VAL A 240 15.56 -0.02 11.86
C VAL A 240 15.27 1.22 11.03
N TYR A 241 15.02 1.02 9.74
CA TYR A 241 14.71 2.09 8.81
C TYR A 241 13.32 2.71 9.11
N ARG A 242 13.29 3.92 9.69
CA ARG A 242 12.06 4.61 10.09
C ARG A 242 11.25 5.17 8.91
N LYS A 243 9.92 5.28 9.10
CA LYS A 243 8.95 5.79 8.11
C LYS A 243 9.15 7.26 7.69
N LYS A 244 9.83 8.07 8.50
CA LYS A 244 10.16 9.48 8.23
C LYS A 244 11.67 9.68 8.40
N GLN A 245 12.40 9.72 7.30
CA GLN A 245 13.67 10.43 7.23
C GLN A 245 13.35 11.69 6.44
N GLN A 246 13.40 12.85 7.10
CA GLN A 246 13.36 14.15 6.44
C GLN A 246 14.61 14.31 5.57
#